data_AF-L0A8U9-F1
#
_entry.id   AF-L0A8U9-F1
#
_cell.length_a   1.000
_cell.length_b   1.000
_cell.length_c   1.000
_cell.angle_alpha   90.00
_cell.angle_beta   90.00
_cell.angle_gamma   90.00
#
_symmetry.space_group_name_H-M   'P 1'
#
loop_
_entity.id
_entity.type
_entity.pdbx_description
1 polymer ?
#
loop_
_entity_poly.entity_id
_entity_poly.type
_entity_poly.pdbx_seq_one_letter_code
_entity_poly.pdbx_strand_id
1 'polypeptide(L)'
;MIKEVRTEILCPRCKVPMDYLSETEKTSNNNGRSTKITRYYRCPVCGRRIIDEVLIIKDNNTDITIESHTNGARKLLEKQKTSLIK
;
A
#
# COMPACT_ATOMS: atom_id res chain seq x y z
N MET A 1 7.72 -27.77 8.63
CA MET A 1 6.75 -26.72 8.22
C MET A 1 7.32 -25.37 8.62
N ILE A 2 7.78 -24.57 7.66
CA ILE A 2 8.24 -23.20 7.93
C ILE A 2 6.97 -22.36 8.10
N LYS A 3 6.64 -21.94 9.33
CA LYS A 3 5.60 -20.94 9.56
C LYS A 3 6.14 -19.62 9.02
N GLU A 4 5.67 -19.19 7.85
CA GLU A 4 5.86 -17.81 7.40
C GLU A 4 5.26 -16.88 8.46
N VAL A 5 6.11 -16.15 9.18
CA VAL A 5 5.67 -15.12 10.12
C VAL A 5 5.18 -13.94 9.28
N ARG A 6 3.92 -13.98 8.89
CA ARG A 6 3.23 -12.82 8.31
C ARG A 6 3.19 -11.75 9.40
N THR A 7 3.95 -10.67 9.20
CA THR A 7 3.93 -9.55 10.14
C THR A 7 2.65 -8.77 9.88
N GLU A 8 1.67 -8.92 10.77
CA GLU A 8 0.35 -8.30 10.61
C GLU A 8 0.41 -6.81 11.02
N ILE A 9 0.01 -5.92 10.11
CA ILE A 9 -0.18 -4.50 10.43
C ILE A 9 -1.44 -4.39 11.29
N LEU A 10 -1.30 -3.85 12.50
CA LEU A 10 -2.44 -3.56 13.36
C LEU A 10 -2.98 -2.16 13.11
N CYS A 11 -4.30 -2.03 13.18
CA CYS A 11 -4.95 -0.73 13.14
C CYS A 11 -4.47 0.13 14.33
N PRO A 12 -3.95 1.35 14.11
CA PRO A 12 -3.48 2.19 15.21
C PRO A 12 -4.61 2.58 16.18
N ARG A 13 -5.87 2.56 15.72
CA ARG A 13 -7.07 2.85 16.50
C ARG A 13 -7.65 1.61 17.18
N CYS A 14 -7.93 0.55 16.43
CA CYS A 14 -8.68 -0.61 16.93
C CYS A 14 -7.78 -1.76 17.42
N LYS A 15 -6.48 -1.72 17.14
CA LYS A 15 -5.49 -2.76 17.48
C LYS A 15 -5.78 -4.16 16.91
N VAL A 16 -6.67 -4.25 15.93
CA VAL A 16 -6.93 -5.48 15.15
C VAL A 16 -6.08 -5.52 13.88
N PRO A 17 -5.78 -6.70 13.31
CA PRO A 17 -5.12 -6.83 12.02
C PRO A 17 -5.87 -6.08 10.90
N MET A 18 -5.11 -5.48 9.99
CA MET A 18 -5.62 -4.77 8.82
C MET A 18 -5.45 -5.61 7.55
N ASP A 19 -6.42 -5.50 6.64
CA ASP A 19 -6.38 -6.15 5.34
C ASP A 19 -5.51 -5.35 4.37
N TYR A 20 -4.62 -6.02 3.63
CA TYR A 20 -3.86 -5.38 2.57
C TYR A 20 -4.62 -5.47 1.25
N LEU A 21 -4.95 -4.32 0.67
CA LEU A 21 -5.82 -4.19 -0.50
C LEU A 21 -5.11 -3.39 -1.60
N SER A 22 -5.59 -3.57 -2.83
CA SER A 22 -5.13 -2.84 -4.01
C SER A 22 -6.33 -2.30 -4.78
N GLU A 23 -6.29 -1.01 -5.11
CA GLU A 23 -7.25 -0.35 -5.99
C GLU A 23 -6.55 0.11 -7.26
N THR A 24 -7.26 0.05 -8.39
CA THR A 24 -6.75 0.50 -9.69
C THR A 24 -7.73 1.48 -10.32
N GLU A 25 -7.25 2.68 -10.62
CA GLU A 25 -7.96 3.71 -11.35
C GLU A 25 -7.33 3.84 -12.73
N LYS A 26 -8.12 3.69 -13.79
CA LYS A 26 -7.67 3.85 -15.18
C LYS A 26 -8.36 5.07 -15.78
N THR A 27 -7.58 5.99 -16.32
CA THR A 27 -8.07 7.14 -17.08
C THR A 27 -7.53 7.05 -18.49
N SER A 28 -8.38 7.25 -19.49
CA SER A 28 -7.97 7.32 -20.89
C SER A 28 -8.56 8.59 -21.48
N ASN A 29 -7.73 9.37 -22.16
CA ASN A 29 -8.17 10.54 -22.92
C ASN A 29 -7.44 10.58 -24.28
N ASN A 30 -7.73 11.57 -25.11
CA ASN A 30 -7.10 11.70 -26.43
C ASN A 30 -5.57 11.93 -26.37
N ASN A 31 -5.04 12.31 -25.21
CA ASN A 31 -3.62 12.61 -25.01
C ASN A 31 -2.85 11.46 -24.33
N GLY A 32 -3.49 10.31 -24.09
CA GLY A 32 -2.84 9.13 -23.51
C GLY A 32 -3.69 8.38 -22.49
N ARG A 33 -3.05 7.42 -21.81
CA ARG A 33 -3.63 6.58 -20.76
C ARG A 33 -2.87 6.76 -19.48
N SER A 34 -3.57 6.90 -18.36
CA SER A 34 -2.97 6.82 -17.02
C SER A 34 -3.60 5.71 -16.21
N THR A 35 -2.77 4.94 -15.51
CA THR A 35 -3.20 3.93 -14.55
C THR A 35 -2.58 4.25 -13.20
N LYS A 36 -3.42 4.45 -12.19
CA LYS A 36 -2.99 4.64 -10.81
C LYS A 36 -3.36 3.40 -9.99
N ILE A 37 -2.35 2.76 -9.42
CA ILE A 37 -2.52 1.61 -8.52
C ILE A 37 -2.21 2.09 -7.10
N THR A 38 -3.17 1.98 -6.20
CA THR A 38 -2.99 2.35 -4.80
C THR A 38 -3.07 1.10 -3.94
N ARG A 39 -1.97 0.77 -3.26
CA ARG A 39 -1.91 -0.32 -2.28
C ARG A 39 -1.95 0.25 -0.87
N TYR A 40 -2.82 -0.32 -0.03
CA TYR A 40 -3.09 0.23 1.29
C TYR A 40 -3.58 -0.84 2.25
N TYR A 41 -3.39 -0.58 3.55
CA TYR A 41 -4.00 -1.37 4.61
C TYR A 41 -5.35 -0.77 4.98
N ARG A 42 -6.39 -1.60 5.18
CA ARG A 42 -7.72 -1.18 5.64
C ARG A 42 -8.10 -1.89 6.93
N CYS A 43 -8.58 -1.13 7.91
CA CYS A 43 -9.13 -1.72 9.13
C CYS A 43 -10.54 -2.26 8.85
N PRO A 44 -10.82 -3.56 9.08
CA PRO A 44 -12.15 -4.12 8.85
C PRO A 44 -13.20 -3.58 9.84
N VAL A 45 -12.77 -3.10 11.01
CA VAL A 45 -13.67 -2.61 12.07
C VAL A 45 -14.05 -1.14 11.89
N CYS A 46 -13.06 -0.24 11.70
CA CYS A 46 -13.32 1.21 11.63
C CYS A 46 -13.08 1.83 10.24
N GLY A 47 -12.71 1.04 9.24
CA GLY A 47 -12.51 1.50 7.85
C GLY A 47 -11.27 2.36 7.60
N ARG A 48 -10.46 2.68 8.63
CA ARG A 48 -9.23 3.48 8.48
C ARG A 48 -8.31 2.88 7.42
N ARG A 49 -7.78 3.72 6.53
CA ARG A 49 -6.82 3.35 5.47
C ARG A 49 -5.41 3.88 5.80
N ILE A 50 -4.39 3.08 5.53
CA ILE A 50 -2.97 3.48 5.58
C ILE A 50 -2.38 3.19 4.20
N ILE A 51 -2.03 4.24 3.45
CA ILE A 51 -1.46 4.11 2.11
C ILE A 51 -0.01 3.65 2.23
N ASP A 52 0.29 2.50 1.63
CA ASP A 52 1.63 1.92 1.62
C ASP A 52 2.39 2.34 0.36
N GLU A 53 1.73 2.21 -0.80
CA GLU A 53 2.32 2.51 -2.10
C GLU A 53 1.28 3.09 -3.07
N VAL A 54 1.73 4.05 -3.87
CA VAL A 54 1.02 4.53 -5.05
C VAL A 54 1.93 4.39 -6.26
N LEU A 55 1.49 3.64 -7.27
CA LEU A 55 2.14 3.52 -8.56
C LEU A 55 1.32 4.27 -9.60
N ILE A 56 1.93 5.16 -10.37
CA ILE A 56 1.29 5.90 -11.45
C ILE A 56 2.02 5.57 -12.74
N ILE A 57 1.31 4.96 -13.68
CA ILE A 57 1.80 4.63 -15.02
C ILE A 57 1.13 5.58 -15.99
N LYS A 58 1.90 6.36 -16.74
CA LYS A 58 1.42 7.28 -17.77
C LYS A 58 1.98 6.81 -19.11
N ASP A 59 1.09 6.56 -20.06
CA ASP A 59 1.42 6.21 -21.44
C ASP A 59 0.91 7.34 -22.34
N ASN A 60 1.83 8.11 -22.91
CA ASN A 60 1.54 9.25 -23.78
C ASN A 60 1.68 8.90 -25.27
N ASN A 61 1.57 7.61 -25.64
CA ASN A 61 1.75 7.05 -26.98
C ASN A 61 3.18 7.06 -27.54
N THR A 62 4.02 8.00 -27.12
CA THR A 62 5.46 8.02 -27.46
C THR A 62 6.32 7.37 -26.39
N ASP A 63 5.94 7.57 -25.12
CA ASP A 63 6.72 7.17 -23.97
C ASP A 63 5.82 6.65 -22.84
N ILE A 64 6.37 5.74 -22.05
CA ILE A 64 5.76 5.23 -20.83
C ILE A 64 6.58 5.71 -19.63
N THR A 65 5.95 6.49 -18.75
CA THR A 65 6.54 6.96 -17.49
C THR A 65 5.90 6.21 -16.33
N ILE A 66 6.74 5.72 -15.41
CA ILE A 66 6.30 5.03 -14.20
C ILE A 66 6.83 5.81 -12.98
N GLU A 67 5.91 6.30 -12.15
CA GLU A 67 6.19 6.98 -10.89
C GLU A 67 5.77 6.05 -9.74
N SER A 68 6.67 5.77 -8.79
CA SER A 68 6.36 5.00 -7.57
C SER A 68 6.59 5.86 -6.33
N HIS A 69 5.57 5.91 -5.47
CA HIS A 69 5.62 6.57 -4.17
C HIS A 69 5.36 5.55 -3.08
N THR A 70 6.39 5.20 -2.31
CA THR A 70 6.28 4.26 -1.19
C THR A 70 6.40 5.02 0.13
N ASN A 71 5.41 4.89 1.01
CA ASN A 71 5.45 5.48 2.34
C ASN A 71 6.20 4.61 3.35
N GLY A 72 6.61 3.40 2.95
CA GLY A 72 7.32 2.48 3.82
C GLY A 72 6.52 2.13 5.06
N ALA A 73 5.19 1.98 4.96
CA ALA A 73 4.38 1.52 6.10
C ALA A 73 4.89 0.15 6.59
N ARG A 74 5.45 -0.65 5.68
CA ARG A 74 6.20 -1.87 6.02
C ARG A 74 7.49 -1.63 6.82
N LYS A 75 8.21 -0.51 6.63
CA LYS A 75 9.38 -0.13 7.46
C LYS A 75 8.99 0.27 8.89
N LEU A 76 7.75 0.72 9.11
CA LEU A 76 7.23 0.97 10.47
C LEU A 76 7.05 -0.34 11.28
N LEU A 77 6.82 -1.47 10.60
CA LEU A 77 6.74 -2.79 11.25
C LEU A 77 8.09 -3.26 11.82
N GLU A 78 9.20 -2.93 11.15
CA GLU A 78 10.54 -3.32 11.61
C GLU A 78 10.91 -2.58 12.92
N LYS A 79 10.45 -1.33 13.09
CA LYS A 79 10.65 -0.56 14.32
C LYS A 79 9.79 -1.02 15.49
N GLN A 80 8.63 -1.65 15.23
CA GLN A 80 7.81 -2.24 16.30
C GLN A 80 8.44 -3.50 16.91
N LYS A 81 9.26 -4.25 16.15
CA LYS A 81 9.98 -5.42 16.65
C LYS A 81 11.04 -5.08 17.69
N THR A 82 11.75 -3.95 17.54
CA THR A 82 12.79 -3.53 18.49
C THR A 82 12.25 -2.99 19.81
N SER A 83 10.98 -2.59 19.86
CA SER A 83 10.32 -2.11 21.08
C SER A 83 9.83 -3.24 22.00
N LEU A 84 9.68 -4.47 21.50
CA LEU A 84 9.14 -5.62 22.24
C LEU A 84 10.24 -6.54 22.79
N ILE A 85 11.52 -6.18 22.62
CA ILE A 85 12.70 -6.92 23.13
C ILE A 85 13.33 -6.15 24.31
N LYS A 86 12.53 -5.46 25.13
CA LYS A 86 12.99 -4.86 26.38
C LYS A 86 12.17 -5.38 27.54
#